data_AF-A0A523H6P9-F1
#
_entry.id   AF-A0A523H6P9-F1
#
_cell.length_a   1.000
_cell.length_b   1.000
_cell.length_c   1.000
_cell.angle_alpha   90.00
_cell.angle_beta   90.00
_cell.angle_gamma   90.00
#
_symmetry.space_group_name_H-M   'P 1'
#
loop_
_entity.id
_entity.type
_entity.pdbx_description
1 polymer ?
#
loop_
_entity_poly.entity_id
_entity_poly.type
_entity_poly.pdbx_seq_one_letter_code
_entity_poly.pdbx_strand_id
1 'polypeptide(L)'
;MNLSEMLVVRHTYSRKAKHYVRMHGTIGFGATGLAGDALRVVREHGLVPEGIYDGKLCRESRHNHMEMDAVLKGILDAIISKKGAHLSKVWPETIESILDIYLGEMPESFQFDAKTYTPRTFADQL
;
A
#
# COMPACT_ATOMS: atom_id res chain seq x y z
N MET A 1 -16.94 -6.30 -13.57
CA MET A 1 -16.31 -6.74 -12.31
C MET A 1 -15.64 -5.55 -11.68
N ASN A 2 -15.76 -5.35 -10.37
CA ASN A 2 -15.11 -4.25 -9.66
C ASN A 2 -13.84 -4.77 -8.97
N LEU A 3 -12.70 -4.16 -9.25
CA LEU A 3 -11.38 -4.54 -8.72
C LEU A 3 -10.98 -3.54 -7.65
N SER A 4 -10.27 -4.00 -6.62
CA SER A 4 -9.79 -3.13 -5.55
C SER A 4 -8.73 -2.16 -6.04
N GLU A 5 -9.05 -0.87 -6.10
CA GLU A 5 -8.04 0.18 -6.28
C GLU A 5 -7.13 0.27 -5.05
N MET A 6 -7.63 -0.07 -3.87
CA MET A 6 -6.87 0.02 -2.62
C MET A 6 -5.68 -0.94 -2.57
N LEU A 7 -5.75 -2.08 -3.25
CA LEU A 7 -4.59 -2.96 -3.44
C LEU A 7 -3.45 -2.19 -4.16
N VAL A 8 -3.79 -1.44 -5.22
CA VAL A 8 -2.81 -0.63 -5.96
C VAL A 8 -2.28 0.50 -5.08
N VAL A 9 -3.16 1.19 -4.36
CA VAL A 9 -2.79 2.28 -3.46
C VAL A 9 -1.81 1.78 -2.38
N ARG A 10 -2.16 0.73 -1.63
CA ARG A 10 -1.34 0.15 -0.55
C ARG A 10 0.08 -0.16 -1.04
N HIS A 11 0.21 -0.91 -2.13
CA HIS A 11 1.52 -1.29 -2.66
C HIS A 11 2.30 -0.11 -3.25
N THR A 12 1.61 0.89 -3.79
CA THR A 12 2.24 2.12 -4.29
C THR A 12 2.83 2.93 -3.14
N TYR A 13 2.11 3.10 -2.02
CA TYR A 13 2.65 3.78 -0.83
C TYR A 13 3.87 3.07 -0.26
N SER A 14 3.83 1.74 -0.10
CA SER A 14 4.98 0.95 0.35
C SER A 14 6.23 1.19 -0.50
N ARG A 15 6.06 1.13 -1.83
CA ARG A 15 7.16 1.38 -2.78
C ARG A 15 7.66 2.82 -2.72
N LYS A 16 6.75 3.80 -2.64
CA LYS A 16 7.09 5.22 -2.54
C LYS A 16 7.84 5.53 -1.24
N ALA A 17 7.47 4.91 -0.13
CA ALA A 17 8.18 5.06 1.15
C ALA A 17 9.65 4.60 1.02
N LYS A 18 9.88 3.41 0.42
CA LYS A 18 11.23 2.89 0.16
C LYS A 18 12.04 3.82 -0.74
N HIS A 19 11.43 4.34 -1.79
CA HIS A 19 12.08 5.31 -2.67
C HIS A 19 12.35 6.64 -1.95
N TYR A 20 11.43 7.13 -1.14
CA TYR A 20 11.57 8.38 -0.39
C TYR A 20 12.78 8.33 0.55
N VAL A 21 12.91 7.23 1.30
CA VAL A 21 14.06 6.99 2.18
C VAL A 21 15.35 6.88 1.39
N ARG A 22 15.38 6.06 0.33
CA ARG A 22 16.57 5.88 -0.53
C ARG A 22 17.04 7.19 -1.16
N MET A 23 16.11 8.05 -1.54
CA MET A 23 16.38 9.34 -2.16
C MET A 23 16.53 10.47 -1.14
N HIS A 24 16.61 10.15 0.16
CA HIS A 24 16.77 11.12 1.25
C HIS A 24 15.76 12.28 1.17
N GLY A 25 14.51 11.96 0.84
CA GLY A 25 13.40 12.92 0.77
C GLY A 25 13.40 13.89 -0.40
N THR A 26 14.30 13.72 -1.37
CA THR A 26 14.37 14.59 -2.57
C THR A 26 13.22 14.38 -3.56
N ILE A 27 12.47 13.30 -3.41
CA ILE A 27 11.25 13.03 -4.19
C ILE A 27 10.00 13.32 -3.36
N GLY A 28 8.88 13.64 -4.01
CA GLY A 28 7.60 13.80 -3.31
C GLY A 28 7.05 12.48 -2.75
N PHE A 29 6.31 12.57 -1.65
CA PHE A 29 5.57 11.46 -1.03
C PHE A 29 4.11 11.87 -0.76
N GLY A 30 3.16 10.95 -0.92
CA GLY A 30 1.71 11.19 -0.80
C GLY A 30 0.87 10.41 -1.83
N ALA A 31 -0.41 10.76 -1.99
CA ALA A 31 -1.39 10.02 -2.81
C ALA A 31 -1.17 9.99 -4.33
N THR A 32 -0.30 10.84 -4.89
CA THR A 32 -0.13 10.90 -6.35
C THR A 32 0.47 9.59 -6.90
N GLY A 33 -0.26 8.91 -7.78
CA GLY A 33 0.20 7.73 -8.51
C GLY A 33 0.63 8.05 -9.95
N LEU A 34 1.34 7.11 -10.57
CA LEU A 34 1.63 7.10 -12.01
C LEU A 34 0.77 6.02 -12.68
N ALA A 35 0.40 6.23 -13.95
CA ALA A 35 -0.39 5.24 -14.71
C ALA A 35 0.25 3.84 -14.73
N GLY A 36 1.58 3.76 -14.71
CA GLY A 36 2.33 2.49 -14.67
C GLY A 36 2.35 1.78 -13.32
N ASP A 37 1.88 2.41 -12.23
CA ASP A 37 1.87 1.79 -10.91
C ASP A 37 0.85 0.64 -10.84
N ALA A 38 -0.35 0.82 -11.40
CA ALA A 38 -1.37 -0.22 -11.44
C ALA A 38 -0.86 -1.49 -12.15
N LEU A 39 -0.33 -1.36 -13.37
CA LEU A 39 0.23 -2.48 -14.13
C LEU A 39 1.36 -3.19 -13.37
N ARG A 40 2.20 -2.42 -12.68
CA ARG A 40 3.28 -2.98 -11.89
C ARG A 40 2.77 -3.76 -10.69
N VAL A 41 1.82 -3.19 -9.94
CA VAL A 41 1.22 -3.85 -8.79
C VAL A 41 0.51 -5.13 -9.22
N VAL A 42 -0.24 -5.12 -10.32
CA VAL A 42 -0.88 -6.35 -10.85
C VAL A 42 0.15 -7.43 -11.16
N ARG A 43 1.27 -7.05 -11.77
CA ARG A 43 2.35 -7.99 -12.09
C ARG A 43 3.03 -8.56 -10.83
N GLU A 44 3.27 -7.73 -9.83
CA GLU A 44 4.06 -8.09 -8.63
C GLU A 44 3.22 -8.69 -7.50
N HIS A 45 1.94 -8.31 -7.38
CA HIS A 45 1.07 -8.59 -6.24
C HIS A 45 -0.30 -9.15 -6.64
N GLY A 46 -0.66 -9.16 -7.93
CA GLY A 46 -1.93 -9.69 -8.41
C GLY A 46 -3.10 -8.70 -8.26
N LEU A 47 -4.31 -9.23 -8.14
CA LEU A 47 -5.56 -8.50 -8.11
C LEU A 47 -6.51 -9.11 -7.08
N VAL A 48 -7.38 -8.28 -6.52
CA VAL A 48 -8.49 -8.73 -5.69
C VAL A 48 -9.76 -7.96 -6.06
N PRO A 49 -10.95 -8.54 -5.91
CA PRO A 49 -12.20 -7.81 -6.04
C PRO A 49 -12.35 -6.73 -4.97
N GLU A 50 -13.05 -5.64 -5.28
CA GLU A 50 -13.34 -4.55 -4.31
C GLU A 50 -14.02 -5.08 -3.03
N GLY A 51 -14.95 -6.03 -3.16
CA GLY A 51 -15.65 -6.62 -2.01
C GLY A 51 -14.77 -7.48 -1.09
N ILE A 52 -13.54 -7.80 -1.51
CA ILE A 52 -12.57 -8.55 -0.72
C ILE A 52 -11.59 -7.60 0.00
N TYR A 53 -11.24 -6.48 -0.63
CA TYR A 53 -10.33 -5.48 -0.07
C TYR A 53 -10.76 -4.09 -0.50
N ASP A 54 -11.62 -3.43 0.30
CA ASP A 54 -12.15 -2.10 -0.03
C ASP A 54 -11.27 -0.94 0.47
N GLY A 55 -10.28 -1.27 1.31
CA GLY A 55 -9.34 -0.38 1.98
C GLY A 55 -9.97 0.79 2.75
N LYS A 56 -11.18 0.59 3.28
CA LYS A 56 -11.85 1.58 4.13
C LYS A 56 -11.60 1.26 5.60
N LEU A 57 -11.31 2.30 6.38
CA LEU A 57 -11.38 2.22 7.83
C LEU A 57 -12.81 1.91 8.26
N CYS A 58 -12.97 0.98 9.21
CA CYS A 58 -14.26 0.71 9.84
C CYS A 58 -14.93 2.01 10.27
N ARG A 59 -16.07 2.35 9.64
CA ARG A 59 -16.97 3.51 9.86
C ARG A 59 -16.83 4.67 8.87
N GLU A 60 -15.91 4.65 7.90
CA GLU A 60 -15.85 5.67 6.85
C GLU A 60 -16.66 5.28 5.60
N SER A 61 -17.46 6.21 5.09
CA SER A 61 -18.25 6.00 3.86
C SER A 61 -17.45 6.29 2.58
N ARG A 62 -16.29 6.94 2.71
CA ARG A 62 -15.42 7.39 1.61
C ARG A 62 -13.96 7.27 2.04
N HIS A 63 -13.08 7.07 1.07
CA HIS A 63 -11.64 7.07 1.33
C HIS A 63 -11.14 8.48 1.68
N ASN A 64 -10.56 8.63 2.87
CA ASN A 64 -9.85 9.83 3.28
C ASN A 64 -8.44 9.49 3.75
N HIS A 65 -7.48 9.60 2.84
CA HIS A 65 -6.08 9.26 3.12
C HIS A 65 -5.26 10.43 3.67
N MET A 66 -5.87 11.60 3.96
CA MET A 66 -5.11 12.77 4.40
C MET A 66 -4.35 12.53 5.72
N GLU A 67 -4.98 11.83 6.66
CA GLU A 67 -4.33 11.48 7.93
C GLU A 67 -3.20 10.47 7.72
N MET A 68 -3.48 9.39 6.98
CA MET A 68 -2.49 8.38 6.62
C MET A 68 -1.26 9.01 5.93
N ASP A 69 -1.48 9.93 4.99
CA ASP A 69 -0.44 10.66 4.27
C ASP A 69 0.45 11.46 5.23
N ALA A 70 -0.16 12.22 6.13
CA ALA A 70 0.56 13.05 7.09
C ALA A 70 1.36 12.19 8.07
N VAL A 71 0.78 11.10 8.59
CA VAL A 71 1.42 10.18 9.52
C VAL A 71 2.63 9.50 8.87
N LEU A 72 2.43 8.90 7.69
CA LEU A 72 3.50 8.25 6.94
C LEU A 72 4.62 9.25 6.60
N LYS A 73 4.27 10.46 6.14
CA LYS A 73 5.26 11.50 5.82
C LYS A 73 6.08 11.92 7.03
N GLY A 74 5.44 12.17 8.18
CA GLY A 74 6.13 12.56 9.40
C GLY A 74 7.13 11.51 9.88
N ILE A 75 6.75 10.23 9.82
CA ILE A 75 7.65 9.12 10.17
C ILE A 75 8.82 9.03 9.18
N LEU A 76 8.54 9.10 7.88
CA LEU A 76 9.58 9.05 6.85
C LEU A 76 10.57 10.20 6.98
N ASP A 77 10.11 11.42 7.28
CA ASP A 77 10.94 12.59 7.55
C ASP A 77 11.83 12.40 8.77
N ALA A 78 11.27 11.84 9.85
CA ALA A 78 12.04 11.51 11.04
C ALA A 78 13.13 10.46 10.73
N ILE A 79 12.82 9.46 9.90
CA ILE A 79 13.78 8.43 9.48
C ILE A 79 14.95 9.05 8.70
N ILE A 80 14.67 9.89 7.70
CA ILE A 80 15.73 10.46 6.84
C ILE A 80 16.51 11.60 7.50
N SER A 81 15.94 12.27 8.52
CA SER A 81 16.63 13.36 9.23
C SER A 81 17.81 12.88 10.07
N LYS A 82 17.87 11.58 10.39
CA LYS A 82 18.96 10.96 11.14
C LYS A 82 20.25 10.85 10.29
N LYS A 83 21.00 11.95 10.21
CA LYS A 83 22.28 12.02 9.49
C LYS A 83 23.34 11.15 10.18
N GLY A 84 23.99 10.26 9.43
CA GLY A 84 25.22 9.56 9.86
C GLY A 84 25.03 8.31 10.73
N ALA A 85 23.80 7.90 11.04
CA ALA A 85 23.54 6.66 11.75
C ALA A 85 22.91 5.62 10.82
N HIS A 86 23.23 4.34 11.05
CA HIS A 86 22.53 3.26 10.38
C HIS A 86 21.01 3.37 10.63
N LEU A 87 20.23 3.30 9.56
CA LEU A 87 18.78 3.20 9.66
C LEU A 87 18.42 1.94 10.44
N SER A 88 17.41 2.03 11.30
CA SER A 88 16.90 0.84 11.99
C SER A 88 16.41 -0.18 10.97
N LYS A 89 16.55 -1.47 11.25
CA LYS A 89 15.99 -2.51 10.39
C LYS A 89 14.45 -2.60 10.48
N VAL A 90 13.85 -1.97 11.49
CA VAL A 90 12.41 -2.08 11.79
C VAL A 90 11.54 -1.05 11.05
N TRP A 91 12.13 0.02 10.50
CA TRP A 91 11.34 1.08 9.87
C TRP A 91 10.46 0.59 8.69
N PRO A 92 10.91 -0.37 7.83
CA PRO A 92 10.05 -0.84 6.76
C PRO A 92 8.80 -1.52 7.29
N GLU A 93 8.95 -2.34 8.33
CA GLU A 93 7.83 -3.03 8.99
C GLU A 93 6.86 -2.03 9.62
N THR A 94 7.37 -0.96 10.26
CA THR A 94 6.52 0.12 10.78
C THR A 94 5.64 0.74 9.70
N ILE A 95 6.18 0.97 8.50
CA ILE A 95 5.41 1.55 7.39
C ILE A 95 4.34 0.56 6.88
N GLU A 96 4.67 -0.72 6.73
CA GLU A 96 3.68 -1.74 6.34
C GLU A 96 2.56 -1.86 7.37
N SER A 97 2.87 -1.88 8.67
CA SER A 97 1.86 -1.95 9.73
C SER A 97 0.92 -0.75 9.73
N ILE A 98 1.42 0.46 9.44
CA ILE A 98 0.56 1.64 9.32
C ILE A 98 -0.37 1.49 8.12
N LEU A 99 0.14 1.02 6.98
CA LEU A 99 -0.71 0.77 5.81
C LEU A 99 -1.79 -0.27 6.11
N ASP A 100 -1.47 -1.34 6.84
CA ASP A 100 -2.45 -2.36 7.24
C ASP A 100 -3.48 -1.81 8.23
N ILE A 101 -3.09 -0.90 9.13
CA ILE A 101 -4.01 -0.22 10.05
C ILE A 101 -4.98 0.70 9.29
N TYR A 102 -4.49 1.50 8.33
CA TYR A 102 -5.30 2.48 7.61
C TYR A 102 -6.10 1.90 6.44
N LEU A 103 -5.57 0.86 5.78
CA LEU A 103 -6.16 0.28 4.56
C LEU A 103 -6.64 -1.16 4.78
N GLY A 104 -6.51 -1.70 5.99
CA GLY A 104 -6.78 -3.11 6.25
C GLY A 104 -5.63 -4.02 5.79
N GLU A 105 -5.57 -5.20 6.41
CA GLU A 105 -4.60 -6.23 6.09
C GLU A 105 -4.87 -6.85 4.71
N MET A 106 -3.81 -7.14 3.98
CA MET A 106 -3.90 -7.80 2.69
C MET A 106 -4.35 -9.26 2.83
N PRO A 107 -5.38 -9.71 2.10
CA PRO A 107 -5.82 -11.10 2.16
C PRO A 107 -4.80 -12.02 1.48
N GLU A 108 -4.31 -13.01 2.22
CA GLU A 108 -3.45 -14.07 1.65
C GLU A 108 -4.25 -14.97 0.69
N SER A 109 -5.53 -15.22 1.02
CA SER A 109 -6.48 -15.94 0.19
C SER A 109 -7.91 -15.48 0.45
N PHE A 110 -8.81 -15.72 -0.51
CA PHE A 110 -10.22 -15.36 -0.41
C PHE A 110 -11.10 -16.30 -1.23
N GLN A 111 -12.39 -16.35 -0.87
CA GLN A 111 -13.41 -17.05 -1.66
C GLN A 111 -14.01 -16.10 -2.70
N PHE A 112 -14.09 -16.57 -3.95
CA PHE A 112 -14.81 -15.88 -5.02
C PHE A 112 -15.45 -16.93 -5.92
N ASP A 113 -16.74 -16.78 -6.21
CA ASP A 113 -17.49 -17.70 -7.09
C ASP A 113 -17.28 -19.20 -6.76
N ALA A 114 -17.45 -19.54 -5.47
CA ALA A 114 -17.27 -20.89 -4.91
C ALA A 114 -15.88 -21.52 -5.07
N LYS A 115 -14.85 -20.72 -5.37
CA LYS A 115 -13.45 -21.15 -5.44
C LYS A 115 -12.55 -20.29 -4.55
N THR A 116 -11.51 -20.90 -4.01
CA THR A 116 -10.46 -20.19 -3.26
C THR A 116 -9.42 -19.63 -4.23
N TYR A 117 -9.09 -18.35 -4.09
CA TYR A 117 -8.02 -17.70 -4.83
C TYR A 117 -7.00 -17.05 -3.89
N THR A 118 -5.80 -16.84 -4.40
CA THR A 118 -4.86 -15.83 -3.91
C THR A 118 -4.94 -14.62 -4.85
N PRO A 119 -4.44 -13.44 -4.46
CA PRO A 119 -4.40 -12.29 -5.36
C PRO A 119 -3.72 -12.59 -6.70
N ARG A 120 -2.67 -13.42 -6.71
CA ARG A 120 -1.97 -13.84 -7.92
C ARG A 120 -2.84 -14.76 -8.79
N THR A 121 -3.39 -15.84 -8.23
CA THR A 121 -4.17 -16.79 -9.03
C THR A 121 -5.45 -16.18 -9.56
N PHE A 122 -6.05 -15.22 -8.84
CA PHE A 122 -7.19 -14.45 -9.34
C PHE A 122 -6.81 -13.58 -10.53
N ALA A 123 -5.68 -12.87 -10.47
CA ALA A 123 -5.20 -12.06 -11.57
C ALA A 123 -4.82 -12.87 -12.83
N ASP A 124 -4.40 -14.13 -12.69
CA ASP A 124 -4.05 -15.00 -13.82
C ASP A 124 -5.27 -15.58 -14.54
N GLN A 125 -6.45 -15.54 -13.91
CA GLN A 125 -7.70 -16.04 -14.48
C GLN A 125 -8.44 -14.99 -15.34
N LEU A 126 -8.08 -13.72 -15.20
CA LEU A 126 -8.69 -12.58 -15.88
C LEU A 126 -7.99 -12.26 -17.20
#